data_AF-A0A7I0J536-F1
#
_entry.id   AF-A0A7I0J536-F1
#
_cell.length_a   1.000
_cell.length_b   1.000
_cell.length_c   1.000
_cell.angle_alpha   90.00
_cell.angle_beta   90.00
_cell.angle_gamma   90.00
#
_symmetry.space_group_name_H-M   'P 1'
#
loop_
_entity.id
_entity.type
_entity.pdbx_description
1 polymer ?
#
loop_
_entity_poly.entity_id
_entity_poly.type
_entity_poly.pdbx_seq_one_letter_code
_entity_poly.pdbx_strand_id
1 'polypeptide(L)'
;ESEAKRRQMIEMDLQQARYEASLAERRYAACDPENRLIAAQLERSWEATLRRVETCEARLSEVQRVEPVDAVPDFTGLAQNLEAIWNAPGVDMRCRQQLLRAL
;
A
#
# COMPACT_ATOMS: atom_id res chain seq x y z
N GLU A 1 9.49 -13.39 1.65
CA GLU A 1 9.09 -13.52 3.07
C GLU A 1 9.63 -12.41 3.97
N SER A 2 10.89 -11.98 3.81
CA SER A 2 11.49 -10.87 4.57
C SER A 2 10.85 -9.50 4.29
N GLU A 3 10.50 -9.22 3.04
CA GLU A 3 9.89 -7.95 2.63
C GLU A 3 8.46 -7.79 3.15
N ALA A 4 7.65 -8.85 3.08
CA ALA A 4 6.31 -8.88 3.67
C ALA A 4 6.35 -8.65 5.20
N LYS A 5 7.32 -9.26 5.91
CA LYS A 5 7.52 -9.03 7.36
C LYS A 5 7.93 -7.58 7.64
N ARG A 6 8.81 -7.00 6.81
CA ARG A 6 9.22 -5.59 6.92
C ARG A 6 8.03 -4.64 6.72
N ARG A 7 7.16 -4.93 5.74
CA ARG A 7 5.95 -4.17 5.49
C ARG A 7 4.98 -4.23 6.67
N GLN A 8 4.70 -5.43 7.18
CA GLN A 8 3.83 -5.62 8.34
C GLN A 8 4.35 -4.85 9.57
N MET A 9 5.66 -4.83 9.79
CA MET A 9 6.27 -4.05 10.87
C MET A 9 6.03 -2.54 10.70
N ILE A 10 6.22 -2.01 9.49
CA ILE A 10 5.98 -0.58 9.18
C ILE A 10 4.50 -0.22 9.33
N GLU A 11 3.59 -1.10 8.90
CA GLU A 11 2.15 -0.92 9.08
C GLU A 11 1.76 -0.90 10.56
N MET A 12 2.33 -1.79 11.38
CA MET A 12 2.11 -1.79 12.83
C MET A 12 2.64 -0.52 13.50
N ASP A 13 3.84 -0.05 13.11
CA ASP A 13 4.41 1.20 13.60
C ASP A 13 3.52 2.40 13.27
N LEU A 14 2.92 2.41 12.07
CA LEU A 14 1.96 3.45 11.67
C LEU A 14 0.69 3.42 12.51
N GLN A 15 0.13 2.24 12.77
CA GLN A 15 -1.06 2.11 13.64
C GLN A 15 -0.77 2.62 15.05
N GLN A 16 0.38 2.28 15.61
CA GLN A 16 0.81 2.78 16.91
C GLN A 16 0.96 4.31 16.93
N ALA A 17 1.60 4.89 15.92
CA ALA A 17 1.76 6.34 15.80
C ALA A 17 0.40 7.05 15.70
N ARG A 18 -0.55 6.51 14.92
CA ARG A 18 -1.91 7.06 14.80
C ARG A 18 -2.66 7.01 16.12
N TYR A 19 -2.57 5.89 16.84
CA TYR A 19 -3.18 5.77 18.16
C TYR A 19 -2.64 6.80 19.15
N GLU A 20 -1.32 7.00 19.18
CA GLU A 20 -0.67 8.00 20.03
C GLU A 20 -1.08 9.42 19.67
N ALA A 21 -1.21 9.74 18.38
CA ALA A 21 -1.72 11.02 17.91
C ALA A 21 -3.16 11.28 18.37
N SER A 22 -4.06 10.32 18.21
CA SER A 22 -5.45 10.42 18.69
C SER A 22 -5.55 10.48 20.22
N LEU A 23 -4.59 9.90 20.95
CA LEU A 23 -4.53 10.03 22.41
C LEU A 23 -4.05 11.43 22.83
N ALA A 24 -3.02 11.97 22.16
CA ALA A 24 -2.51 13.30 22.42
C ALA A 24 -3.56 14.38 22.11
N GLU A 25 -4.30 14.24 21.01
CA GLU A 25 -5.43 15.09 20.65
C GLU A 25 -6.49 15.12 21.77
N ARG A 26 -6.94 13.95 22.24
CA ARG A 26 -7.93 13.85 23.32
C ARG A 26 -7.44 14.50 24.63
N ARG A 27 -6.14 14.39 24.94
CA ARG A 27 -5.53 15.04 26.10
C ARG A 27 -5.52 16.57 25.95
N TYR A 28 -5.18 17.07 24.77
CA TYR A 28 -5.22 18.49 24.47
C TYR A 28 -6.66 19.03 24.55
N ALA A 29 -7.62 18.35 23.93
CA ALA A 29 -9.04 18.72 23.95
C ALA A 29 -9.66 18.71 25.37
N ALA A 30 -9.15 17.86 26.27
CA ALA A 30 -9.60 17.81 27.67
C ALA A 30 -8.89 18.82 28.59
N CYS A 31 -7.90 19.59 28.08
CA CYS A 31 -7.16 20.56 28.88
C CYS A 31 -8.02 21.79 29.20
N ASP A 32 -7.97 22.24 30.46
CA ASP A 32 -8.57 23.51 30.87
C ASP A 32 -7.84 24.69 30.19
N PRO A 33 -8.56 25.64 29.56
CA PRO A 33 -7.96 26.81 28.92
C PRO A 33 -7.21 27.75 29.88
N GLU A 34 -7.48 27.72 31.18
CA GLU A 34 -6.73 28.50 32.17
C GLU A 34 -5.30 27.97 32.35
N ASN A 35 -5.07 26.69 32.04
CA ASN A 35 -3.77 26.03 32.13
C ASN A 35 -2.92 26.23 30.87
N ARG A 36 -2.71 27.49 30.46
CA ARG A 36 -2.07 27.87 29.18
C ARG A 36 -0.71 27.20 28.92
N LEU A 37 0.13 27.05 29.95
CA LEU A 37 1.45 26.40 29.80
C LEU A 37 1.31 24.89 29.52
N ILE A 38 0.36 24.24 30.19
CA ILE A 38 0.06 22.81 29.98
C ILE A 38 -0.56 22.62 28.60
N ALA A 39 -1.48 23.49 28.19
CA ALA A 39 -2.06 23.48 26.85
C ALA A 39 -0.97 23.58 25.77
N ALA A 40 -0.04 24.54 25.90
CA ALA A 40 1.08 24.68 24.97
C ALA A 40 2.03 23.47 24.97
N GLN A 41 2.21 22.79 26.10
CA GLN A 41 3.00 21.56 26.16
C GLN A 41 2.27 20.38 25.50
N LEU A 42 0.96 20.24 25.73
CA LEU A 42 0.14 19.21 25.12
C LEU A 42 0.05 19.40 23.60
N GLU A 43 -0.11 20.64 23.14
CA GLU A 43 -0.05 21.00 21.72
C GLU A 43 1.28 20.56 21.09
N ARG A 44 2.43 20.96 21.68
CA ARG A 44 3.75 20.50 21.20
C ARG A 44 3.89 18.97 21.19
N SER A 45 3.32 18.29 22.18
CA SER A 45 3.35 16.83 22.24
C SER A 45 2.47 16.18 21.17
N TRP A 46 1.35 16.82 20.83
CA TRP A 46 0.45 16.38 19.77
C TRP A 46 1.05 16.64 18.38
N GLU A 47 1.68 17.79 18.16
CA GLU A 47 2.43 18.04 16.93
C GLU A 47 3.56 17.01 16.72
N ALA A 48 4.27 16.64 17.80
CA ALA A 48 5.32 15.65 17.72
C ALA A 48 4.79 14.26 17.33
N THR A 49 3.63 13.86 17.84
CA THR A 49 3.00 12.58 17.47
C THR A 49 2.44 12.61 16.05
N LEU A 50 1.91 13.74 15.58
CA LEU A 50 1.51 13.93 14.17
C LEU A 50 2.70 13.82 13.21
N ARG A 51 3.83 14.48 13.50
CA ARG A 51 5.06 14.34 12.68
C ARG A 51 5.56 12.88 12.63
N ARG A 52 5.37 12.12 13.72
CA ARG A 52 5.69 10.69 13.73
C ARG A 52 4.78 9.90 12.79
N VAL A 53 3.48 10.20 12.76
CA VAL A 53 2.53 9.60 11.80
C VAL A 53 2.99 9.88 10.37
N GLU A 54 3.28 11.14 10.04
CA GLU A 54 3.75 11.55 8.70
C GLU A 54 5.03 10.79 8.30
N THR A 55 5.98 10.64 9.25
CA THR A 55 7.22 9.89 9.01
C THR A 55 6.93 8.41 8.73
N CYS A 56 6.01 7.79 9.47
CA CYS A 56 5.62 6.40 9.25
C CYS A 56 4.89 6.22 7.91
N GLU A 57 4.01 7.15 7.53
CA GLU A 57 3.31 7.14 6.24
C GLU A 57 4.27 7.31 5.07
N ALA A 58 5.27 8.20 5.18
CA ALA A 58 6.30 8.36 4.18
C ALA A 58 7.10 7.07 3.97
N ARG A 59 7.54 6.41 5.07
CA ARG A 59 8.26 5.13 5.02
C ARG A 59 7.43 4.01 4.39
N LEU A 60 6.13 3.94 4.69
CA LEU A 60 5.23 2.97 4.06
C LEU A 60 5.06 3.25 2.57
N SER A 61 4.91 4.53 2.19
CA SER A 61 4.78 4.97 0.81
C SER A 61 6.03 4.70 -0.03
N GLU A 62 7.22 4.78 0.57
CA GLU A 62 8.47 4.40 -0.09
C GLU A 62 8.52 2.90 -0.38
N VAL A 63 8.14 2.06 0.58
CA VAL A 63 8.12 0.60 0.39
C VAL A 63 7.10 0.20 -0.68
N GLN A 64 5.90 0.82 -0.69
CA GLN A 64 4.88 0.56 -1.71
C GLN A 64 5.27 1.03 -3.11
N ARG A 65 6.13 2.05 -3.24
CA ARG A 65 6.62 2.52 -4.55
C ARG A 65 7.73 1.63 -5.12
N VAL A 66 8.47 0.94 -4.27
CA VAL A 66 9.60 0.09 -4.66
C VAL A 66 9.15 -1.33 -4.98
N GLU A 67 8.07 -1.81 -4.35
CA GLU A 67 7.36 -2.98 -4.87
C GLU A 67 6.79 -2.62 -6.26
N PRO A 68 7.19 -3.32 -7.35
CA PRO A 68 6.41 -3.24 -8.57
C PRO A 68 5.00 -3.64 -8.20
N VAL A 69 4.01 -2.98 -8.79
CA VAL A 69 2.67 -3.55 -8.87
C VAL A 69 2.83 -4.87 -9.60
N ASP A 70 3.04 -5.96 -8.84
CA ASP A 70 2.87 -7.34 -9.28
C ASP A 70 1.38 -7.54 -9.55
N ALA A 71 0.85 -6.80 -10.52
CA ALA A 71 -0.17 -7.34 -11.37
C ALA A 71 0.54 -8.46 -12.13
N VAL A 72 0.65 -9.64 -11.50
CA VAL A 72 0.85 -10.88 -12.22
C VAL A 72 -0.21 -10.84 -13.32
N PRO A 73 0.17 -10.75 -14.60
CA PRO A 73 -0.83 -10.68 -15.65
C PRO A 73 -1.69 -11.93 -15.50
N ASP A 74 -2.99 -11.74 -15.38
CA ASP A 74 -3.91 -12.86 -15.27
C ASP A 74 -3.92 -13.63 -16.60
N PHE A 75 -3.13 -14.70 -16.66
CA PHE A 75 -3.06 -15.60 -17.81
C PHE A 75 -4.09 -16.72 -17.73
N THR A 76 -5.01 -16.72 -16.75
CA THR A 76 -5.95 -17.82 -16.52
C THR A 76 -6.88 -18.05 -17.72
N GLY A 77 -7.11 -17.02 -18.55
CA GLY A 77 -7.83 -17.12 -19.81
C GLY A 77 -6.96 -17.33 -21.06
N LEU A 78 -5.64 -17.19 -20.98
CA LEU A 78 -4.76 -17.21 -22.16
C LEU A 78 -4.78 -18.57 -22.86
N ALA A 79 -4.72 -19.66 -22.09
CA ALA A 79 -4.77 -21.02 -22.62
C ALA A 79 -6.11 -21.31 -23.32
N GLN A 80 -7.23 -20.89 -22.72
CA GLN A 80 -8.57 -21.07 -23.27
C GLN A 80 -8.79 -20.25 -24.55
N ASN A 81 -8.28 -19.00 -24.56
CA ASN A 81 -8.32 -18.13 -25.72
C ASN A 81 -7.46 -18.70 -26.87
N LEU A 82 -6.27 -19.23 -26.56
CA LEU A 82 -5.40 -19.85 -27.56
C LEU A 82 -6.05 -21.09 -28.19
N GLU A 83 -6.67 -21.95 -27.38
CA GLU A 83 -7.39 -23.13 -27.85
C GLU A 83 -8.61 -22.76 -28.71
N ALA A 84 -9.38 -21.74 -28.30
CA ALA A 84 -10.51 -21.24 -29.07
C ALA A 84 -10.08 -20.68 -30.44
N ILE A 85 -8.98 -19.92 -30.48
CA ILE A 85 -8.42 -19.38 -31.74
C ILE A 85 -7.92 -20.52 -32.63
N TRP A 86 -7.24 -21.52 -32.08
CA TRP A 86 -6.71 -22.64 -32.87
C TRP A 86 -7.80 -23.46 -33.58
N ASN A 87 -8.96 -23.60 -32.94
CA ASN A 87 -10.10 -24.39 -33.38
C ASN A 87 -11.18 -23.60 -34.14
N ALA A 88 -11.04 -22.28 -34.30
CA ALA A 88 -12.05 -21.48 -34.98
C ALA A 88 -12.12 -21.78 -36.50
N PRO A 89 -13.32 -21.95 -37.07
CA PRO A 89 -13.51 -22.20 -38.51
C PRO A 89 -13.20 -20.93 -39.29
N GLY A 90 -12.01 -20.87 -39.87
CA GLY A 90 -11.48 -19.67 -40.56
C GLY A 90 -9.98 -19.44 -40.30
N VAL A 91 -9.38 -20.16 -39.36
CA VAL A 91 -7.93 -20.09 -39.12
C VAL A 91 -7.18 -20.90 -40.17
N ASP A 92 -6.59 -20.17 -41.11
CA ASP A 92 -5.74 -20.74 -42.14
C ASP A 92 -4.38 -21.20 -41.57
N MET A 93 -3.71 -22.12 -42.26
CA MET A 93 -2.45 -22.73 -41.84
C MET A 93 -1.35 -21.69 -41.59
N ARG A 94 -1.37 -20.58 -42.33
CA ARG A 94 -0.48 -19.44 -42.15
C ARG A 94 -0.65 -18.76 -40.78
N CYS A 95 -1.89 -18.65 -40.30
CA CYS A 95 -2.21 -18.04 -39.01
C CYS A 95 -1.73 -18.93 -37.86
N ARG A 96 -1.91 -20.25 -37.97
CA ARG A 96 -1.34 -21.25 -37.03
C ARG A 96 0.19 -21.20 -36.96
N GLN A 97 0.85 -21.04 -38.10
CA GLN A 97 2.31 -20.94 -38.17
C GLN A 97 2.85 -19.64 -37.54
N GLN A 98 2.11 -18.53 -37.66
CA GLN A 98 2.46 -17.28 -36.98
C GLN A 98 2.28 -17.37 -35.46
N LEU A 99 1.20 -18.01 -35.00
CA LEU A 99 0.97 -18.26 -33.56
C LEU A 99 2.10 -19.10 -32.93
N LEU A 100 2.54 -20.17 -33.60
CA LEU A 100 3.66 -21.00 -33.14
C LEU A 100 5.02 -20.28 -33.11
N ARG A 101 5.19 -19.20 -33.87
CA ARG A 101 6.43 -18.39 -33.88
C ARG A 101 6.43 -17.28 -32.84
N ALA A 102 5.26 -16.89 -32.33
CA ALA A 102 5.08 -15.80 -31.39
C ALA A 102 5.04 -16.28 -29.92
N LEU A 103 4.98 -17.59 -29.70
CA LEU A 103 5.24 -18.28 -28.43
C LEU A 103 6.74 -18.61 -28.32
#